data_AF-A0A7C1UI52-F1
#
_entry.id   AF-A0A7C1UI52-F1
#
_cell.length_a   1.000
_cell.length_b   1.000
_cell.length_c   1.000
_cell.angle_alpha   90.00
_cell.angle_beta   90.00
_cell.angle_gamma   90.00
#
_symmetry.space_group_name_H-M   'P 1'
#
loop_
_entity.id
_entity.type
_entity.pdbx_description
1 polymer ?
#
loop_
_entity_poly.entity_id
_entity_poly.type
_entity_poly.pdbx_seq_one_letter_code
_entity_poly.pdbx_strand_id
1 'polypeptide(L)'
;MTNKYDISSVAAAEDLPAGPGSYALIVAVLRPMAVPFPGKGRAILPEGYYLYAGSAKGPGGIRARTRRHLKGAKPIHWHVDRLTNANGVAMVLAFPGGAECGLLERVANWPGVSFPAPGFGSTDCRSCPSHLVKLAEGFAVDGLDSNEPGGPVLVGDMTEGGGGNEAVIWRAPPVRCFWSPPASS
;
A
#
# COMPACT_ATOMS: atom_id res chain seq x y z
N MET A 1 -23.11 -7.48 -7.98
CA MET A 1 -22.63 -6.79 -6.78
C MET A 1 -22.29 -5.36 -7.15
N THR A 2 -22.98 -4.38 -6.58
CA THR A 2 -22.73 -2.95 -6.83
C THR A 2 -21.56 -2.46 -5.98
N ASN A 3 -20.51 -1.93 -6.62
CA ASN A 3 -19.40 -1.28 -5.94
C ASN A 3 -19.93 -0.13 -5.08
N LYS A 4 -19.56 -0.11 -3.80
CA LYS A 4 -20.13 0.79 -2.79
C LYS A 4 -19.35 2.11 -2.63
N TYR A 5 -18.15 2.16 -3.19
CA TYR A 5 -17.31 3.34 -3.29
C TYR A 5 -17.28 3.77 -4.76
N ASP A 6 -17.32 5.07 -5.00
CA ASP A 6 -16.94 5.62 -6.30
C ASP A 6 -15.41 5.56 -6.38
N ILE A 7 -14.89 4.75 -7.31
CA ILE A 7 -13.46 4.54 -7.48
C ILE A 7 -12.99 5.46 -8.59
N SER A 8 -12.16 6.43 -8.25
CA SER A 8 -11.50 7.31 -9.19
C SER A 8 -10.00 7.00 -9.26
N SER A 9 -9.40 7.17 -10.43
CA SER A 9 -7.96 7.07 -10.62
C SER A 9 -7.37 8.43 -10.95
N VAL A 10 -6.26 8.79 -10.31
CA VAL A 10 -5.52 10.03 -10.59
C VAL A 10 -4.16 9.71 -11.19
N ALA A 11 -3.72 10.56 -12.13
CA ALA A 11 -2.44 10.40 -12.80
C ALA A 11 -1.26 10.91 -11.95
N ALA A 12 -1.47 12.02 -11.23
CA ALA A 12 -0.43 12.65 -10.40
C ALA A 12 -0.70 12.38 -8.91
N ALA A 13 0.37 12.23 -8.13
CA ALA A 13 0.25 12.03 -6.68
C ALA A 13 -0.27 13.30 -5.97
N GLU A 14 -0.12 14.44 -6.61
CA GLU A 14 -0.60 15.76 -6.20
C GLU A 14 -2.13 15.84 -6.20
N ASP A 15 -2.78 14.99 -7.00
CA ASP A 15 -4.25 14.93 -7.11
C ASP A 15 -4.87 14.02 -6.04
N LEU A 16 -4.05 13.36 -5.22
CA LEU A 16 -4.56 12.61 -4.07
C LEU A 16 -5.29 13.54 -3.08
N PRO A 17 -6.30 13.03 -2.34
CA PRO A 17 -7.09 13.84 -1.42
C PRO A 17 -6.26 14.56 -0.35
N ALA A 18 -6.56 15.84 -0.13
CA ALA A 18 -5.91 16.66 0.91
C ALA A 18 -6.44 16.38 2.32
N GLY A 19 -7.62 15.77 2.41
CA GLY A 19 -8.39 15.62 3.64
C GLY A 19 -7.84 14.51 4.54
N PRO A 20 -8.36 14.45 5.79
CA PRO A 20 -8.03 13.38 6.70
C PRO A 20 -8.63 12.04 6.24
N GLY A 21 -7.99 10.93 6.62
CA GLY A 21 -8.50 9.59 6.37
C GLY A 21 -7.42 8.52 6.54
N SER A 22 -7.54 7.44 5.77
CA SER A 22 -6.54 6.37 5.71
C SER A 22 -6.05 6.15 4.28
N TYR A 23 -4.93 5.46 4.16
CA TYR A 23 -4.36 5.06 2.87
C TYR A 23 -3.74 3.67 2.98
N ALA A 24 -3.68 2.96 1.86
CA ALA A 24 -2.87 1.77 1.69
C ALA A 24 -1.76 2.03 0.67
N LEU A 25 -0.55 1.62 0.98
CA LEU A 25 0.60 1.61 0.06
C LEU A 25 0.83 0.19 -0.42
N ILE A 26 0.98 0.01 -1.72
CA ILE A 26 1.48 -1.24 -2.30
C ILE A 26 2.97 -1.07 -2.61
N VAL A 27 3.79 -1.95 -2.06
CA VAL A 27 5.24 -1.97 -2.26
C VAL A 27 5.67 -3.34 -2.77
N ALA A 28 6.38 -3.36 -3.90
CA ALA A 28 7.00 -4.58 -4.43
C ALA A 28 8.38 -4.77 -3.80
N VAL A 29 8.52 -5.77 -2.93
CA VAL A 29 9.83 -6.16 -2.38
C VAL A 29 10.45 -7.16 -3.34
N LEU A 30 11.43 -6.70 -4.11
CA LEU A 30 12.04 -7.51 -5.20
C LEU A 30 13.09 -8.50 -4.71
N ARG A 31 13.58 -8.33 -3.48
CA ARG A 31 14.56 -9.22 -2.83
C ARG A 31 14.29 -9.26 -1.32
N PRO A 32 14.55 -10.38 -0.63
CA PRO A 32 14.35 -10.47 0.80
C PRO A 32 15.03 -9.32 1.56
N MET A 33 14.28 -8.68 2.45
CA MET A 33 14.71 -7.46 3.14
C MET A 33 14.59 -7.62 4.66
N ALA A 34 15.67 -7.33 5.38
CA ALA A 34 15.62 -7.25 6.83
C ALA A 34 15.04 -5.90 7.29
N VAL A 35 14.01 -5.95 8.13
CA VAL A 35 13.44 -4.76 8.78
C VAL A 35 13.67 -4.81 10.28
N PRO A 36 14.39 -3.84 10.87
CA PRO A 36 14.65 -3.83 12.30
C PRO A 36 13.40 -3.41 13.08
N PHE A 37 13.22 -4.09 14.21
CA PHE A 37 12.18 -3.84 15.19
C PHE A 37 12.79 -3.38 16.51
N PRO A 38 12.42 -2.20 17.01
CA PRO A 38 12.81 -1.78 18.34
C PRO A 38 12.40 -2.83 19.38
N GLY A 39 13.35 -3.36 20.14
CA GLY A 39 13.12 -4.32 21.23
C GLY A 39 12.75 -5.75 20.84
N LYS A 40 12.60 -6.08 19.54
CA LYS A 40 12.24 -7.45 19.07
C LYS A 40 13.19 -8.03 18.00
N GLY A 41 14.33 -7.38 17.75
CA GLY A 41 15.33 -7.84 16.78
C GLY A 41 15.02 -7.39 15.36
N ARG A 42 14.97 -8.32 14.41
CA ARG A 42 14.69 -8.06 12.98
C ARG A 42 13.68 -9.07 12.44
N ALA A 43 12.77 -8.60 11.59
CA ALA A 43 11.96 -9.47 10.74
C ALA A 43 12.59 -9.54 9.35
N ILE A 44 12.51 -10.69 8.70
CA ILE A 44 12.86 -10.82 7.28
C ILE A 44 11.58 -10.78 6.49
N LEU A 45 11.46 -9.82 5.59
CA LEU A 45 10.40 -9.75 4.61
C LEU A 45 10.85 -10.56 3.39
N PRO A 46 10.17 -11.67 3.04
CA PRO A 46 10.41 -12.35 1.77
C PRO A 46 10.13 -11.45 0.56
N GLU A 47 10.52 -11.89 -0.62
CA GLU A 47 10.09 -11.23 -1.85
C GLU A 47 8.57 -11.31 -2.05
N GLY A 48 8.01 -10.32 -2.73
CA GLY A 48 6.58 -10.24 -3.05
C GLY A 48 5.99 -8.85 -2.84
N TYR A 49 4.66 -8.78 -2.94
CA TYR A 49 3.93 -7.54 -2.74
C TYR A 49 3.46 -7.39 -1.30
N TYR A 50 3.57 -6.15 -0.83
CA TYR A 50 3.21 -5.78 0.51
C TYR A 50 2.18 -4.67 0.49
N LEU A 51 1.16 -4.80 1.32
CA LEU A 51 0.24 -3.72 1.65
C LEU A 51 0.60 -3.16 3.01
N TYR A 52 0.79 -1.84 3.07
CA TYR A 52 0.89 -1.10 4.32
C TYR A 52 -0.31 -0.19 4.48
N ALA A 53 -1.09 -0.36 5.54
CA ALA A 53 -2.14 0.60 5.89
C ALA A 53 -1.57 1.70 6.79
N GLY A 54 -2.00 2.93 6.56
CA GLY A 54 -1.61 4.11 7.33
C GLY A 54 -2.77 5.08 7.52
N SER A 55 -2.74 5.82 8.62
CA SER A 55 -3.66 6.92 8.90
C SER A 55 -3.05 8.28 8.58
N ALA A 56 -3.88 9.23 8.18
CA ALA A 56 -3.48 10.58 7.81
C ALA A 56 -4.40 11.62 8.47
N LYS A 57 -4.24 11.80 9.79
CA LYS A 57 -5.03 12.76 10.60
C LYS A 57 -4.35 14.11 10.80
N GLY A 58 -3.09 14.24 10.39
CA GLY A 58 -2.28 15.45 10.56
C GLY A 58 -2.46 16.47 9.43
N PRO A 59 -1.73 17.61 9.50
CA PRO A 59 -1.77 18.66 8.49
C PRO A 59 -1.48 18.14 7.08
N GLY A 60 -2.30 18.55 6.11
CA GLY A 60 -2.18 18.15 4.70
C GLY A 60 -2.69 16.73 4.38
N GLY A 61 -3.19 16.00 5.38
CA GLY A 61 -3.98 14.78 5.22
C GLY A 61 -3.30 13.68 4.41
N ILE A 62 -4.12 12.91 3.67
CA ILE A 62 -3.66 11.74 2.91
C ILE A 62 -2.56 12.14 1.91
N ARG A 63 -2.77 13.20 1.13
CA ARG A 63 -1.79 13.66 0.14
C ARG A 63 -0.43 13.97 0.74
N ALA A 64 -0.37 14.73 1.83
CA ALA A 64 0.92 15.09 2.43
C ALA A 64 1.68 13.85 2.92
N ARG A 65 0.97 12.89 3.52
CA ARG A 65 1.57 11.68 4.08
C ARG A 65 2.02 10.70 2.99
N THR A 66 1.17 10.46 1.99
CA THR A 66 1.50 9.62 0.83
C THR A 66 2.64 10.22 0.03
N ARG A 67 2.62 11.53 -0.30
CA ARG A 67 3.73 12.23 -0.98
C ARG A 67 5.07 12.04 -0.26
N ARG A 68 5.07 12.07 1.07
CA ARG A 68 6.27 11.78 1.84
C ARG A 68 6.77 10.35 1.60
N HIS A 69 5.88 9.35 1.62
CA HIS A 69 6.25 7.96 1.34
C HIS A 69 6.75 7.75 -0.10
N LEU A 70 6.16 8.45 -1.07
CA LEU A 70 6.56 8.41 -2.48
C LEU A 70 7.97 9.00 -2.72
N LYS A 71 8.45 9.87 -1.82
CA LYS A 71 9.81 10.44 -1.95
C LYS A 71 10.87 9.36 -1.68
N GLY A 72 11.80 9.18 -2.62
CA GLY A 72 13.00 8.36 -2.43
C GLY A 72 14.04 9.02 -1.53
N ALA A 73 14.96 8.22 -0.97
CA ALA A 73 16.11 8.68 -0.18
C ALA A 73 15.75 9.71 0.91
N LYS A 74 14.69 9.43 1.71
CA LYS A 74 14.26 10.30 2.82
C LYS A 74 14.74 9.80 4.19
N PRO A 75 14.90 10.67 5.21
CA PRO A 75 15.11 10.23 6.58
C PRO A 75 13.98 9.32 7.05
N ILE A 76 14.33 8.20 7.68
CA ILE A 76 13.36 7.24 8.22
C ILE A 76 12.65 7.88 9.41
N HIS A 77 11.36 8.16 9.27
CA HIS A 77 10.51 8.63 10.37
C HIS A 77 9.50 7.56 10.77
N TRP A 78 8.93 6.83 9.79
CA TRP A 78 8.06 5.68 10.05
C TRP A 78 8.71 4.39 9.61
N HIS A 79 8.29 3.26 10.19
CA HIS A 79 8.86 1.95 9.83
C HIS A 79 8.74 1.65 8.32
N VAL A 80 7.62 2.03 7.69
CA VAL A 80 7.39 1.85 6.25
C VAL A 80 8.33 2.69 5.37
N ASP A 81 8.96 3.75 5.90
CA ASP A 81 9.93 4.54 5.15
C ASP A 81 11.12 3.69 4.70
N ARG A 82 11.45 2.61 5.43
CA ARG A 82 12.49 1.65 5.03
C ARG A 82 12.12 0.93 3.73
N LEU A 83 10.90 0.41 3.66
CA LEU A 83 10.40 -0.31 2.48
C LEU A 83 10.31 0.63 1.28
N THR A 84 9.73 1.82 1.48
CA THR A 84 9.50 2.79 0.41
C THR A 84 10.80 3.45 -0.07
N ASN A 85 11.82 3.60 0.78
CA ASN A 85 13.14 4.04 0.33
C ASN A 85 13.87 2.97 -0.49
N ALA A 86 13.73 1.70 -0.13
CA ALA A 86 14.42 0.61 -0.80
C ALA A 86 13.78 0.20 -2.12
N ASN A 87 12.44 0.28 -2.22
CA ASN A 87 11.68 -0.29 -3.34
C ASN A 87 10.76 0.72 -4.05
N GLY A 88 10.60 1.93 -3.51
CA GLY A 88 9.55 2.84 -3.97
C GLY A 88 8.15 2.39 -3.54
N VAL A 89 7.13 2.99 -4.13
CA VAL A 89 5.72 2.65 -3.94
C VAL A 89 5.13 2.40 -5.32
N ALA A 90 4.50 1.24 -5.52
CA ALA A 90 3.88 0.88 -6.79
C ALA A 90 2.48 1.49 -6.93
N MET A 91 1.75 1.60 -5.81
CA MET A 91 0.38 2.12 -5.80
C MET A 91 0.02 2.73 -4.45
N VAL A 92 -0.87 3.72 -4.49
CA VAL A 92 -1.54 4.29 -3.32
C VAL A 92 -3.05 4.14 -3.51
N LEU A 93 -3.72 3.62 -2.48
CA LEU A 93 -5.17 3.64 -2.36
C LEU A 93 -5.53 4.61 -1.23
N ALA A 94 -6.24 5.68 -1.54
CA ALA A 94 -6.64 6.72 -0.59
C ALA A 94 -8.12 6.58 -0.22
N PHE A 95 -8.41 6.64 1.08
CA PHE A 95 -9.74 6.52 1.65
C PHE A 95 -10.03 7.75 2.54
N PRO A 96 -10.49 8.87 1.97
CA PRO A 96 -10.97 10.03 2.73
C PRO A 96 -11.99 9.62 3.80
N GLY A 97 -11.81 10.10 5.04
CA GLY A 97 -12.66 9.73 6.18
C GLY A 97 -12.49 8.27 6.67
N GLY A 98 -11.67 7.46 6.00
CA GLY A 98 -11.42 6.07 6.33
C GLY A 98 -10.58 5.86 7.60
N ALA A 99 -10.71 4.67 8.18
CA ALA A 99 -9.92 4.21 9.31
C ALA A 99 -8.88 3.16 8.88
N GLU A 100 -7.66 3.26 9.41
CA GLU A 100 -6.54 2.37 9.09
C GLU A 100 -6.81 0.91 9.47
N CYS A 101 -7.34 0.64 10.67
CA CYS A 101 -7.67 -0.72 11.11
C CYS A 101 -8.75 -1.36 10.22
N GLY A 102 -9.70 -0.57 9.72
CA GLY A 102 -10.74 -1.05 8.82
C GLY A 102 -10.18 -1.56 7.50
N LEU A 103 -9.04 -1.04 7.02
CA LEU A 103 -8.35 -1.58 5.84
C LEU A 103 -7.75 -2.95 6.13
N LEU A 104 -7.15 -3.10 7.31
CA LEU A 104 -6.47 -4.31 7.72
C LEU A 104 -7.43 -5.46 8.01
N GLU A 105 -8.57 -5.20 8.64
CA GLU A 105 -9.63 -6.20 8.86
C GLU A 105 -10.12 -6.83 7.55
N ARG A 106 -10.13 -6.04 6.47
CA ARG A 106 -10.59 -6.50 5.15
C ARG A 106 -9.58 -7.41 4.49
N VAL A 107 -8.30 -7.01 4.51
CA VAL A 107 -7.22 -7.74 3.84
C VAL A 107 -6.77 -8.97 4.64
N ALA A 108 -6.93 -8.95 5.97
CA ALA A 108 -6.45 -10.02 6.85
C ALA A 108 -7.04 -11.41 6.54
N ASN A 109 -8.25 -11.46 5.99
CA ASN A 109 -8.95 -12.71 5.72
C ASN A 109 -8.75 -13.23 4.28
N TRP A 110 -7.96 -12.54 3.45
CA TRP A 110 -7.79 -12.97 2.07
C TRP A 110 -6.90 -14.21 1.98
N PRO A 111 -7.23 -15.15 1.07
CA PRO A 111 -6.40 -16.31 0.82
C PRO A 111 -4.95 -15.91 0.50
N GLY A 112 -3.99 -16.54 1.17
CA GLY A 112 -2.55 -16.33 0.94
C GLY A 112 -1.96 -15.05 1.55
N VAL A 113 -2.75 -14.22 2.24
CA VAL A 113 -2.21 -13.09 3.02
C VAL A 113 -1.51 -13.60 4.28
N SER A 114 -0.40 -12.93 4.65
CA SER A 114 0.34 -13.24 5.87
C SER A 114 0.93 -11.99 6.53
N PHE A 115 1.31 -12.12 7.80
CA PHE A 115 1.87 -11.06 8.63
C PHE A 115 3.35 -11.35 8.98
N PRO A 116 4.30 -11.16 8.06
CA PRO A 116 5.70 -11.55 8.27
C PRO A 116 6.45 -10.64 9.27
N ALA A 117 5.84 -9.53 9.70
CA ALA A 117 6.43 -8.57 10.62
C ALA A 117 5.43 -8.16 11.72
N PRO A 118 5.14 -9.02 12.71
CA PRO A 118 4.23 -8.70 13.80
C PRO A 118 4.62 -7.42 14.55
N GLY A 119 3.64 -6.53 14.76
CA GLY A 119 3.81 -5.22 15.39
C GLY A 119 4.26 -4.10 14.44
N PHE A 120 4.48 -4.37 13.14
CA PHE A 120 4.94 -3.33 12.22
C PHE A 120 3.86 -2.29 12.01
N GLY A 121 4.14 -1.04 12.35
CA GLY A 121 3.22 0.08 12.12
C GLY A 121 1.99 0.12 13.04
N SER A 122 1.83 -0.87 13.93
CA SER A 122 0.70 -0.98 14.85
C SER A 122 1.08 -0.64 16.30
N THR A 123 2.09 0.21 16.52
CA THR A 123 2.58 0.53 17.88
C THR A 123 1.50 1.14 18.77
N ASP A 124 0.60 1.93 18.19
CA ASP A 124 -0.56 2.55 18.83
C ASP A 124 -1.87 1.75 18.63
N CYS A 125 -1.81 0.59 17.96
CA CYS A 125 -2.96 -0.25 17.65
C CYS A 125 -2.86 -1.61 18.36
N ARG A 126 -3.84 -1.91 19.22
CA ARG A 126 -3.87 -3.16 20.00
C ARG A 126 -4.61 -4.31 19.30
N SER A 127 -5.42 -4.00 18.29
CA SER A 127 -6.26 -5.00 17.60
C SER A 127 -5.58 -5.61 16.38
N CYS A 128 -4.70 -4.87 15.69
CA CYS A 128 -4.05 -5.37 14.49
C CYS A 128 -2.72 -6.11 14.81
N PRO A 129 -2.52 -7.33 14.28
CA PRO A 129 -1.25 -8.05 14.42
C PRO A 129 -0.07 -7.25 13.86
N SER A 130 -0.29 -6.53 12.77
CA SER A 130 0.61 -5.56 12.14
C SER A 130 -0.21 -4.74 11.14
N HIS A 131 0.23 -3.54 10.76
CA HIS A 131 -0.32 -2.78 9.63
C HIS A 131 0.40 -3.04 8.31
N LEU A 132 1.39 -3.95 8.30
CA LEU A 132 2.08 -4.44 7.11
C LEU A 132 1.71 -5.90 6.88
N VAL A 133 1.20 -6.20 5.69
CA VAL A 133 0.84 -7.56 5.27
C VAL A 133 1.55 -7.92 3.98
N LYS A 134 1.95 -9.19 3.85
CA LYS A 134 2.38 -9.76 2.57
C LYS A 134 1.14 -10.28 1.86
N LEU A 135 0.94 -9.84 0.62
CA LEU A 135 -0.12 -10.30 -0.25
C LEU A 135 0.19 -11.70 -0.80
N ALA A 136 -0.85 -12.35 -1.33
CA ALA A 136 -0.73 -13.68 -1.93
C ALA A 136 0.31 -13.72 -3.04
N GLU A 137 0.89 -14.89 -3.27
CA GLU A 137 1.74 -15.12 -4.43
C GLU A 137 0.94 -14.92 -5.73
N GLY A 138 1.60 -14.39 -6.76
CA GLY A 138 0.93 -14.04 -8.02
C GLY A 138 0.06 -12.77 -7.96
N PHE A 139 0.03 -12.04 -6.84
CA PHE A 139 -0.63 -10.73 -6.77
C PHE A 139 -0.11 -9.80 -7.88
N ALA A 140 -1.00 -9.25 -8.70
CA ALA A 140 -0.68 -8.35 -9.80
C ALA A 140 -1.27 -6.95 -9.55
N VAL A 141 -0.41 -5.93 -9.53
CA VAL A 141 -0.83 -4.53 -9.39
C VAL A 141 -1.70 -4.03 -10.55
N ASP A 142 -1.47 -4.57 -11.75
CA ASP A 142 -2.23 -4.24 -12.97
C ASP A 142 -3.58 -4.97 -13.02
N GLY A 143 -3.72 -6.07 -12.27
CA GLY A 143 -4.96 -6.87 -12.20
C GLY A 143 -6.07 -6.22 -11.37
N LEU A 144 -5.80 -5.09 -10.71
CA LEU A 144 -6.80 -4.41 -9.86
C LEU A 144 -7.95 -3.75 -10.61
N ASP A 145 -7.80 -3.62 -11.94
CA ASP A 145 -8.85 -3.14 -12.83
C ASP A 145 -9.58 -4.30 -13.52
N SER A 146 -9.12 -5.55 -13.35
CA SER A 146 -9.62 -6.71 -14.09
C SER A 146 -10.66 -7.47 -13.26
N ASN A 147 -11.84 -7.62 -13.85
CA ASN A 147 -12.95 -8.45 -13.37
C ASN A 147 -12.65 -9.96 -13.54
N GLU A 148 -11.37 -10.35 -13.49
CA GLU A 148 -10.91 -11.71 -13.76
C GLU A 148 -11.18 -12.62 -12.55
N PRO A 149 -11.79 -13.80 -12.77
CA PRO A 149 -12.16 -14.72 -11.70
C PRO A 149 -10.91 -15.42 -11.15
N GLY A 150 -10.24 -14.77 -10.19
CA GLY A 150 -9.10 -15.36 -9.47
C GLY A 150 -8.05 -14.37 -8.98
N GLY A 151 -8.09 -13.11 -9.42
CA GLY A 151 -7.27 -12.05 -8.83
C GLY A 151 -7.93 -11.50 -7.56
N PRO A 152 -7.20 -11.22 -6.47
CA PRO A 152 -7.76 -10.47 -5.35
C PRO A 152 -8.14 -9.08 -5.86
N VAL A 153 -9.43 -8.80 -5.93
CA VAL A 153 -9.95 -7.49 -6.33
C VAL A 153 -9.69 -6.54 -5.16
N LEU A 154 -8.44 -6.05 -5.01
CA LEU A 154 -8.04 -5.32 -3.79
C LEU A 154 -9.01 -4.17 -3.49
N VAL A 155 -9.46 -3.49 -4.54
CA VAL A 155 -10.33 -2.32 -4.41
C VAL A 155 -11.75 -2.73 -4.06
N GLY A 156 -12.34 -3.69 -4.78
CA GLY A 156 -13.69 -4.21 -4.51
C GLY A 156 -13.81 -4.81 -3.10
N ASP A 157 -12.88 -5.68 -2.70
CA ASP A 157 -12.90 -6.35 -1.41
C ASP A 157 -12.56 -5.41 -0.24
N MET A 158 -11.77 -4.35 -0.48
CA MET A 158 -11.56 -3.30 0.52
C MET A 158 -12.75 -2.32 0.66
N THR A 159 -13.81 -2.44 -0.16
CA THR A 159 -14.90 -1.46 -0.25
C THR A 159 -16.27 -1.92 0.30
N GLU A 160 -16.39 -3.13 0.86
CA GLU A 160 -17.66 -3.57 1.47
C GLU A 160 -17.87 -3.03 2.92
N GLY A 161 -18.52 -1.88 3.11
CA GLY A 161 -18.87 -1.33 4.45
C GLY A 161 -19.46 0.09 4.39
N GLY A 162 -20.37 0.45 5.30
CA GLY A 162 -21.31 1.59 5.22
C GLY A 162 -20.77 3.01 4.96
N GLY A 163 -21.52 3.77 4.15
CA GLY A 163 -21.43 5.23 3.96
C GLY A 163 -20.70 5.63 2.67
N GLY A 164 -21.33 6.41 1.80
CA GLY A 164 -20.86 6.78 0.44
C GLY A 164 -19.55 7.56 0.38
N ASN A 165 -18.44 6.89 0.68
CA ASN A 165 -17.10 7.45 0.67
C ASN A 165 -16.42 7.15 -0.67
N GLU A 166 -15.63 8.10 -1.16
CA GLU A 166 -14.82 8.01 -2.39
C GLU A 166 -13.53 7.22 -2.10
N ALA A 167 -13.05 6.42 -3.06
CA ALA A 167 -11.72 5.84 -3.00
C ALA A 167 -10.91 6.34 -4.21
N VAL A 168 -9.71 6.87 -3.96
CA VAL A 168 -8.85 7.44 -5.01
C VAL A 168 -7.60 6.61 -5.17
N ILE A 169 -7.31 6.18 -6.39
CA ILE A 169 -6.16 5.34 -6.72
C ILE A 169 -5.12 6.17 -7.46
N TRP A 170 -3.87 6.08 -7.00
CA TRP A 170 -2.71 6.54 -7.75
C TRP A 170 -1.77 5.37 -8.02
N ARG A 171 -1.21 5.29 -9.22
CA ARG A 171 -0.24 4.27 -9.64
C ARG A 171 1.07 4.91 -10.02
N ALA A 172 2.17 4.27 -9.66
CA ALA A 172 3.47 4.69 -10.15
C ALA A 172 3.50 4.59 -11.68
N PRO A 173 3.99 5.63 -12.39
CA PRO A 173 4.17 5.54 -13.83
C PRO A 173 5.15 4.41 -14.15
N PRO A 174 4.94 3.66 -15.25
CA PRO A 174 5.87 2.63 -15.67
C PRO A 174 7.26 3.24 -15.82
N VAL A 175 8.26 2.61 -15.17
CA VAL A 175 9.66 2.99 -15.35
C VAL A 175 10.01 2.75 -16.82
N ARG A 176 10.12 3.84 -17.59
CA ARG A 176 10.67 3.77 -18.94
C ARG A 176 12.16 3.45 -18.80
N CYS A 177 12.52 2.18 -18.82
CA CYS A 177 13.90 1.78 -19.07
C CYS A 177 14.26 2.26 -20.48
N PHE A 178 15.00 3.37 -20.58
CA PHE A 178 15.74 3.72 -21.79
C PHE A 178 16.91 2.74 -21.92
N TRP A 179 16.61 1.49 -22.24
CA TRP A 179 17.61 0.53 -22.68
C TRP A 179 17.50 0.44 -24.20
N SER A 180 18.44 1.06 -24.91
CA SER A 180 18.65 0.76 -26.31
C SER A 180 19.55 -0.48 -26.37
N PRO A 181 19.17 -1.56 -27.09
CA PRO A 181 20.10 -2.63 -27.35
C PRO A 181 21.34 -2.07 -28.10
N PRO A 182 22.56 -2.57 -27.83
CA PRO A 182 23.69 -2.19 -28.65
C PRO A 182 23.42 -2.56 -30.11
N ALA A 183 23.63 -1.61 -31.02
CA ALA A 183 23.50 -1.84 -32.45
C ALA A 183 24.42 -3.01 -32.84
N SER A 184 23.83 -4.07 -33.40
CA SER A 184 24.55 -5.18 -33.96
C SER A 184 25.42 -4.65 -35.11
N SER A 185 26.73 -4.78 -34.99
CA SER A 185 27.68 -4.64 -36.10
C SER A 185 28.04 -6.01 -36.65
#